data_AF-A0A419GIW2-F1
#
_entry.id   AF-A0A419GIW2-F1
#
_cell.length_a   1.000
_cell.length_b   1.000
_cell.length_c   1.000
_cell.angle_alpha   90.00
_cell.angle_beta   90.00
_cell.angle_gamma   90.00
#
_symmetry.space_group_name_H-M   'P 1'
#
loop_
_entity.id
_entity.type
_entity.pdbx_description
1 polymer ?
#
loop_
_entity_poly.entity_id
_entity_poly.type
_entity_poly.pdbx_seq_one_letter_code
_entity_poly.pdbx_strand_id
1 'polypeptide(L)'
;MAKDAAAELSAIAKKTMSPDELISVSLKLQECGEYRLALTLLSQLPPGKAVRSILYPLAHWHIVRDASGKYGIDPFIILSIMREESRFDAQARSRAGALGLMQLMPQTAHAIDKKVNLNITSHEHILDVRANINLGSYYMTSLLKEFGSLPHAVAAYNAGEDIVRKWLRAAQSGYKSPDEFIEDIPYEETKNYTKRVITTYFEYYKYTGGKSVPEIL
;
A
#
# COMPACT_ATOMS: atom_id res chain seq x y z
N MET A 1 9.34 -19.20 -12.99
CA MET A 1 10.14 -20.15 -12.19
C MET A 1 10.03 -19.88 -10.68
N ALA A 2 10.58 -18.81 -10.09
CA ALA A 2 10.49 -18.60 -8.63
C ALA A 2 9.08 -18.23 -8.10
N LYS A 3 8.31 -17.43 -8.84
CA LYS A 3 6.91 -17.10 -8.47
C LYS A 3 5.98 -18.32 -8.53
N ASP A 4 6.20 -19.21 -9.48
CA ASP A 4 5.42 -20.44 -9.66
C ASP A 4 5.70 -21.42 -8.51
N ALA A 5 6.98 -21.58 -8.14
CA ALA A 5 7.38 -22.39 -6.99
C ALA A 5 6.78 -21.89 -5.66
N ALA A 6 6.76 -20.57 -5.43
CA ALA A 6 6.18 -20.00 -4.21
C ALA A 6 4.66 -20.22 -4.13
N ALA A 7 3.95 -20.16 -5.26
CA ALA A 7 2.51 -20.41 -5.33
C ALA A 7 2.19 -21.90 -5.08
N GLU A 8 2.95 -22.81 -5.68
CA GLU A 8 2.82 -24.25 -5.45
C GLU A 8 3.13 -24.64 -4.01
N LEU A 9 4.24 -24.13 -3.46
CA LEU A 9 4.62 -24.37 -2.06
C LEU A 9 3.54 -23.86 -1.10
N SER A 10 2.96 -22.69 -1.39
CA SER A 10 1.83 -22.16 -0.61
C SER A 10 0.59 -23.05 -0.68
N ALA A 11 0.28 -23.57 -1.86
CA ALA A 11 -0.88 -24.44 -2.06
C ALA A 11 -0.71 -25.78 -1.34
N ILE A 12 0.50 -26.35 -1.35
CA ILE A 12 0.82 -27.58 -0.62
C ILE A 12 0.77 -27.33 0.89
N ALA A 13 1.40 -26.27 1.37
CA ALA A 13 1.39 -25.90 2.79
C ALA A 13 -0.04 -25.77 3.32
N LYS A 14 -0.92 -25.06 2.60
CA LYS A 14 -2.35 -24.92 2.99
C LYS A 14 -3.12 -26.25 3.05
N LYS A 15 -2.72 -27.27 2.28
CA LYS A 15 -3.38 -28.58 2.26
C LYS A 15 -2.85 -29.53 3.33
N THR A 16 -1.62 -29.32 3.79
CA THR A 16 -0.88 -30.28 4.61
C THR A 16 -0.65 -29.80 6.05
N MET A 17 -0.63 -28.48 6.27
CA MET A 17 -0.38 -27.88 7.57
C MET A 17 -1.68 -27.51 8.29
N SER A 18 -1.66 -27.65 9.60
CA SER A 18 -2.68 -27.12 10.51
C SER A 18 -2.67 -25.58 10.54
N PRO A 19 -3.75 -24.92 11.02
CA PRO A 19 -3.79 -23.47 11.17
C PRO A 19 -2.64 -22.90 12.01
N ASP A 20 -2.23 -23.57 13.09
CA ASP A 20 -1.16 -23.10 13.98
C ASP A 20 0.23 -23.20 13.32
N GLU A 21 0.46 -24.24 12.52
CA GLU A 21 1.67 -24.37 11.72
C GLU A 21 1.74 -23.29 10.63
N LEU A 22 0.62 -23.00 9.95
CA LEU A 22 0.55 -21.92 8.96
C LEU A 22 0.84 -20.56 9.58
N ILE A 23 0.33 -20.29 10.79
CA ILE A 23 0.63 -19.06 11.55
C ILE A 23 2.12 -18.99 11.88
N SER A 24 2.69 -20.08 12.42
CA SER A 24 4.10 -20.15 12.83
C SER A 24 5.06 -19.96 11.66
N VAL A 25 4.80 -20.60 10.53
CA VAL A 25 5.59 -20.44 9.30
C VAL A 25 5.47 -19.01 8.77
N SER A 26 4.26 -18.46 8.76
CA SER A 26 4.04 -17.10 8.28
C SER A 26 4.76 -16.05 9.12
N LEU A 27 4.85 -16.22 10.44
CA LEU A 27 5.63 -15.33 11.31
C LEU A 27 7.12 -15.35 10.95
N LYS A 28 7.70 -16.55 10.80
CA LYS A 28 9.11 -16.70 10.39
C LYS A 28 9.38 -16.09 9.01
N LEU A 29 8.44 -16.22 8.08
CA LEU A 29 8.56 -15.57 6.78
C LEU A 29 8.60 -14.04 6.90
N GLN A 30 7.81 -13.44 7.80
CA GLN A 30 7.86 -12.00 8.03
C GLN A 30 9.19 -11.54 8.65
N GLU A 31 9.77 -12.34 9.56
CA GLU A 31 11.11 -12.09 10.10
C GLU A 31 12.19 -12.08 9.00
N CYS A 32 12.01 -12.92 7.97
CA CYS A 32 12.86 -12.95 6.78
C CYS A 32 12.52 -11.89 5.73
N GLY A 33 11.49 -11.05 5.94
CA GLY A 33 11.03 -10.07 4.96
C GLY A 33 10.15 -10.63 3.83
N GLU A 34 9.75 -11.91 3.90
CA GLU A 34 8.91 -12.61 2.93
C GLU A 34 7.41 -12.39 3.18
N TYR A 35 7.02 -11.11 3.28
CA TYR A 35 5.65 -10.69 3.63
C TYR A 35 4.61 -11.21 2.63
N ARG A 36 4.88 -11.15 1.33
CA ARG A 36 3.94 -11.58 0.28
C ARG A 36 3.57 -13.06 0.43
N LEU A 37 4.55 -13.90 0.78
CA LEU A 37 4.33 -15.33 0.98
C LEU A 37 3.54 -15.58 2.27
N ALA A 38 3.91 -14.91 3.37
CA ALA A 38 3.18 -14.97 4.64
C ALA A 38 1.69 -14.59 4.47
N LEU A 39 1.40 -13.50 3.75
CA LEU A 39 0.04 -13.07 3.44
C LEU A 39 -0.71 -14.11 2.59
N THR A 40 -0.01 -14.72 1.63
CA THR A 40 -0.60 -15.74 0.76
C THR A 40 -1.00 -16.97 1.57
N LEU A 41 -0.17 -17.43 2.50
CA LEU A 41 -0.45 -18.62 3.32
C LEU A 41 -1.71 -18.48 4.19
N LEU A 42 -1.96 -17.28 4.73
CA LEU A 42 -3.06 -17.06 5.68
C LEU A 42 -4.36 -16.57 5.05
N SER A 43 -4.41 -16.40 3.73
CA SER A 43 -5.55 -15.78 3.04
C SER A 43 -6.90 -16.52 3.22
N GLN A 44 -6.89 -17.75 3.73
CA GLN A 44 -8.07 -18.61 3.92
C GLN A 44 -8.39 -18.88 5.41
N LEU A 45 -7.57 -18.40 6.33
CA LEU A 45 -7.81 -18.60 7.76
C LEU A 45 -8.74 -17.50 8.30
N PRO A 46 -9.60 -17.83 9.29
CA PRO A 46 -10.46 -16.84 9.91
C PRO A 46 -9.61 -15.76 10.63
N PRO A 47 -10.07 -14.50 10.64
CA PRO A 47 -9.31 -13.39 11.22
C PRO A 47 -9.29 -13.46 12.76
N GLY A 48 -8.34 -14.20 13.32
CA GLY A 48 -7.94 -14.14 14.73
C GLY A 48 -6.89 -13.04 14.99
N LYS A 49 -6.59 -12.73 16.26
CA LYS A 49 -5.58 -11.71 16.62
C LYS A 49 -4.20 -11.99 16.02
N ALA A 50 -3.74 -13.24 16.11
CA ALA A 50 -2.48 -13.68 15.51
C ALA A 50 -2.49 -13.54 13.98
N VAL A 51 -3.57 -13.99 13.33
CA VAL A 51 -3.75 -13.86 11.88
C VAL A 51 -3.76 -12.39 11.45
N ARG A 52 -4.41 -11.48 12.19
CA ARG A 52 -4.38 -10.02 11.89
C ARG A 52 -2.99 -9.43 11.93
N SER A 53 -2.15 -9.80 12.90
CA SER A 53 -0.78 -9.30 13.00
C SER A 53 0.06 -9.63 11.76
N ILE A 54 -0.22 -10.78 11.14
CA ILE A 54 0.47 -11.26 9.96
C ILE A 54 -0.19 -10.69 8.70
N LEU A 55 -1.52 -10.60 8.68
CA LEU A 55 -2.25 -9.96 7.60
C LEU A 55 -1.95 -8.47 7.51
N TYR A 56 -1.58 -7.77 8.57
CA TYR A 56 -1.29 -6.33 8.55
C TYR A 56 0.06 -6.08 9.22
N PRO A 57 1.18 -6.47 8.58
CA PRO A 57 2.50 -6.34 9.18
C PRO A 57 2.98 -4.90 9.20
N LEU A 58 3.77 -4.56 10.22
CA LEU A 58 4.58 -3.34 10.23
C LEU A 58 5.85 -3.56 9.37
N ALA A 59 5.66 -3.85 8.08
CA ALA A 59 6.76 -4.14 7.17
C ALA A 59 7.70 -2.94 7.03
N HIS A 60 9.01 -3.18 7.09
CA HIS A 60 10.04 -2.12 7.03
C HIS A 60 9.80 -0.95 8.01
N TRP A 61 9.27 -1.24 9.22
CA TRP A 61 8.73 -0.23 10.14
C TRP A 61 9.67 0.93 10.45
N HIS A 62 10.96 0.68 10.59
CA HIS A 62 11.93 1.75 10.86
C HIS A 62 11.97 2.77 9.70
N ILE A 63 11.97 2.31 8.45
CA ILE A 63 11.96 3.15 7.25
C ILE A 63 10.63 3.88 7.10
N VAL A 64 9.53 3.18 7.34
CA VAL A 64 8.17 3.75 7.29
C VAL A 64 8.04 4.87 8.33
N ARG A 65 8.53 4.67 9.56
CA ARG A 65 8.55 5.69 10.60
C ARG A 65 9.45 6.87 10.26
N ASP A 66 10.64 6.63 9.70
CA ASP A 66 11.53 7.69 9.23
C ASP A 66 10.82 8.55 8.18
N ALA A 67 10.20 7.93 7.17
CA ALA A 67 9.48 8.61 6.10
C ALA A 67 8.24 9.35 6.63
N SER A 68 7.48 8.72 7.54
CA SER A 68 6.34 9.33 8.21
C SER A 68 6.75 10.61 8.97
N GLY A 69 7.79 10.54 9.80
CA GLY A 69 8.30 11.71 10.52
C GLY A 69 8.85 12.79 9.58
N LYS A 70 9.52 12.40 8.49
CA LYS A 70 10.10 13.33 7.50
C LYS A 70 9.03 14.09 6.71
N TYR A 71 7.96 13.42 6.29
CA TYR A 71 6.96 14.00 5.39
C TYR A 71 5.66 14.42 6.09
N GLY A 72 5.47 14.05 7.35
CA GLY A 72 4.26 14.35 8.12
C GLY A 72 3.04 13.57 7.66
N ILE A 73 3.25 12.35 7.14
CA ILE A 73 2.18 11.44 6.72
C ILE A 73 1.98 10.33 7.76
N ASP A 74 0.74 9.93 7.99
CA ASP A 74 0.43 8.79 8.85
C ASP A 74 1.12 7.51 8.32
N PRO A 75 1.92 6.80 9.13
CA PRO A 75 2.67 5.64 8.68
C PRO A 75 1.77 4.49 8.22
N PHE A 76 0.52 4.42 8.69
CA PHE A 76 -0.44 3.42 8.22
C PHE A 76 -0.96 3.72 6.83
N ILE A 77 -0.96 4.97 6.36
CA ILE A 77 -1.25 5.27 4.94
C ILE A 77 -0.15 4.66 4.06
N ILE A 78 1.12 4.83 4.45
CA ILE A 78 2.26 4.25 3.72
C ILE A 78 2.13 2.72 3.63
N LEU A 79 1.88 2.06 4.77
CA LEU A 79 1.72 0.60 4.81
C LEU A 79 0.50 0.12 4.00
N SER A 80 -0.59 0.89 3.97
CA SER A 80 -1.76 0.57 3.16
C SER A 80 -1.47 0.61 1.68
N ILE A 81 -0.79 1.66 1.20
CA ILE A 81 -0.36 1.75 -0.20
C ILE A 81 0.59 0.59 -0.54
N MET A 82 1.62 0.34 0.28
CA MET A 82 2.57 -0.77 0.03
C MET A 82 1.88 -2.14 -0.06
N ARG A 83 0.88 -2.37 0.80
CA ARG A 83 0.10 -3.60 0.77
C ARG A 83 -0.65 -3.77 -0.56
N GLU A 84 -1.40 -2.75 -0.95
CA GLU A 84 -2.30 -2.84 -2.11
C GLU A 84 -1.54 -2.81 -3.43
N GLU A 85 -0.38 -2.14 -3.46
CA GLU A 85 0.45 -2.01 -4.65
C GLU A 85 1.31 -3.25 -4.93
N SER A 86 2.03 -3.74 -3.91
CA SER A 86 3.04 -4.80 -4.12
C SER A 86 2.88 -6.01 -3.20
N ARG A 87 2.01 -5.91 -2.20
CA ARG A 87 1.98 -6.84 -1.06
C ARG A 87 3.36 -6.94 -0.39
N PHE A 88 4.04 -5.80 -0.31
CA PHE A 88 5.39 -5.64 0.24
C PHE A 88 6.51 -6.35 -0.54
N ASP A 89 6.31 -6.65 -1.82
CA ASP A 89 7.36 -7.16 -2.70
C ASP A 89 8.20 -6.00 -3.24
N ALA A 90 9.39 -5.81 -2.67
CA ALA A 90 10.32 -4.74 -3.07
C ALA A 90 10.82 -4.86 -4.52
N GLN A 91 10.72 -6.06 -5.11
CA GLN A 91 11.11 -6.33 -6.49
C GLN A 91 9.91 -6.39 -7.44
N ALA A 92 8.73 -5.95 -7.00
CA ALA A 92 7.53 -5.94 -7.82
C ALA A 92 7.70 -5.05 -9.06
N ARG A 93 7.35 -5.60 -10.23
CA ARG A 93 7.31 -4.89 -11.51
C ARG A 93 5.95 -5.15 -12.16
N SER A 94 5.17 -4.09 -12.43
CA SER A 94 3.88 -4.23 -13.13
C SER A 94 4.09 -4.38 -14.63
N ARG A 95 3.03 -4.82 -15.35
CA ARG A 95 3.04 -4.87 -16.82
C ARG A 95 3.17 -3.48 -17.45
N ALA A 96 2.68 -2.45 -16.78
CA ALA A 96 2.77 -1.05 -17.21
C ALA A 96 4.13 -0.43 -16.88
N GLY A 97 4.99 -1.10 -16.10
CA GLY A 97 6.33 -0.64 -15.75
C GLY A 97 6.45 0.02 -14.37
N ALA A 98 5.43 -0.05 -13.53
CA ALA A 98 5.48 0.43 -12.15
C ALA A 98 6.42 -0.43 -11.28
N LEU A 99 7.15 0.18 -10.34
CA LEU A 99 8.28 -0.44 -9.65
C LEU A 99 8.18 -0.38 -8.11
N GLY A 100 8.51 -1.49 -7.48
CA GLY A 100 8.80 -1.61 -6.05
C GLY A 100 7.58 -1.58 -5.13
N LEU A 101 7.84 -1.30 -3.86
CA LEU A 101 6.88 -1.44 -2.75
C LEU A 101 5.61 -0.63 -2.96
N MET A 102 5.73 0.59 -3.45
CA MET A 102 4.64 1.55 -3.68
C MET A 102 4.34 1.75 -5.17
N GLN A 103 4.81 0.82 -6.03
CA GLN A 103 4.56 0.76 -7.48
C GLN A 103 4.67 2.13 -8.18
N LEU A 104 5.84 2.75 -8.09
CA LEU A 104 6.07 4.04 -8.72
C LEU A 104 6.38 3.86 -10.20
N MET A 105 5.73 4.66 -11.05
CA MET A 105 6.15 4.80 -12.44
C MET A 105 7.53 5.46 -12.49
N PRO A 106 8.45 5.01 -13.38
CA PRO A 106 9.77 5.61 -13.50
C PRO A 106 9.71 7.13 -13.72
N GLN A 107 8.82 7.63 -14.58
CA GLN A 107 8.70 9.07 -14.81
C GLN A 107 8.35 9.83 -13.52
N THR A 108 7.39 9.31 -12.75
CA THR A 108 6.98 9.88 -11.45
C THR A 108 8.14 9.87 -10.45
N ALA A 109 8.85 8.74 -10.33
CA ALA A 109 10.01 8.63 -9.44
C ALA A 109 11.10 9.67 -9.75
N HIS A 110 11.46 9.86 -11.03
CA HIS A 110 12.46 10.85 -11.43
C HIS A 110 11.98 12.29 -11.23
N ALA A 111 10.69 12.56 -11.38
CA ALA A 111 10.13 13.89 -11.10
C ALA A 111 10.21 14.23 -9.60
N ILE A 112 9.93 13.24 -8.74
CA ILE A 112 9.99 13.38 -7.28
C ILE A 112 11.43 13.42 -6.78
N ASP A 113 12.36 12.68 -7.39
CA ASP A 113 13.76 12.65 -6.97
C ASP A 113 14.38 14.05 -6.91
N LYS A 114 14.01 14.94 -7.84
CA LYS A 114 14.40 16.36 -7.84
C LYS A 114 13.97 17.15 -6.60
N LYS A 115 13.02 16.64 -5.83
CA LYS A 115 12.50 17.25 -4.59
C LYS A 115 13.09 16.60 -3.34
N VAL A 116 13.44 15.32 -3.40
CA VAL A 116 13.90 14.54 -2.25
C VAL A 116 15.42 14.25 -2.25
N ASN A 117 16.10 14.49 -3.36
CA ASN A 117 17.55 14.37 -3.56
C ASN A 117 18.11 12.98 -3.23
N LEU A 118 17.56 11.93 -3.83
CA LEU A 118 18.02 10.54 -3.66
C LEU A 118 18.95 10.07 -4.78
N ASN A 119 19.13 10.85 -5.84
CA ASN A 119 19.99 10.55 -7.00
C ASN A 119 19.56 9.25 -7.70
N ILE A 120 18.30 9.20 -8.09
CA ILE A 120 17.74 8.08 -8.84
C ILE A 120 18.22 8.15 -10.29
N THR A 121 19.06 7.20 -10.67
CA THR A 121 19.64 7.11 -12.03
C THR A 121 19.31 5.81 -12.75
N SER A 122 18.61 4.89 -12.08
CA SER A 122 18.28 3.56 -12.61
C SER A 122 16.98 3.03 -12.01
N HIS A 123 16.40 2.00 -12.64
CA HIS A 123 15.25 1.29 -12.08
C HIS A 123 15.60 0.57 -10.78
N GLU A 124 16.85 0.12 -10.65
CA GLU A 124 17.38 -0.57 -9.48
C GLU A 124 17.41 0.38 -8.27
N HIS A 125 17.71 1.66 -8.47
CA HIS A 125 17.58 2.67 -7.41
C HIS A 125 16.13 2.86 -6.98
N ILE A 126 15.16 2.77 -7.90
CA ILE A 126 13.72 2.85 -7.55
C ILE A 126 13.27 1.60 -6.77
N LEU A 127 13.88 0.45 -7.04
CA LEU A 127 13.58 -0.81 -6.33
C LEU A 127 14.26 -0.93 -4.96
N ASP A 128 15.19 -0.04 -4.62
CA ASP A 128 15.71 0.04 -3.26
C ASP A 128 14.57 0.35 -2.29
N VAL A 129 14.49 -0.42 -1.20
CA VAL A 129 13.40 -0.34 -0.22
C VAL A 129 13.29 1.07 0.37
N ARG A 130 14.41 1.68 0.75
CA ARG A 130 14.41 2.99 1.39
C ARG A 130 14.07 4.09 0.40
N ALA A 131 14.62 4.03 -0.81
CA ALA A 131 14.32 4.97 -1.87
C ALA A 131 12.84 4.91 -2.27
N ASN A 132 12.29 3.71 -2.53
CA ASN A 132 10.90 3.53 -2.94
C ASN A 132 9.92 4.09 -1.90
N ILE A 133 10.11 3.74 -0.62
CA ILE A 133 9.29 4.24 0.48
C ILE A 133 9.40 5.77 0.57
N ASN A 134 10.60 6.34 0.43
CA ASN A 134 10.76 7.80 0.49
C ASN A 134 10.05 8.52 -0.67
N LEU A 135 10.26 8.05 -1.90
CA LEU A 135 9.64 8.62 -3.10
C LEU A 135 8.11 8.54 -3.02
N GLY A 136 7.58 7.35 -2.68
CA GLY A 136 6.14 7.12 -2.63
C GLY A 136 5.48 7.83 -1.44
N SER A 137 6.15 7.93 -0.29
CA SER A 137 5.65 8.69 0.85
C SER A 137 5.59 10.19 0.56
N TYR A 138 6.61 10.74 -0.10
CA TYR A 138 6.59 12.13 -0.55
C TYR A 138 5.43 12.37 -1.53
N TYR A 139 5.25 11.48 -2.51
CA TYR A 139 4.18 11.59 -3.50
C TYR A 139 2.79 11.53 -2.85
N MET A 140 2.55 10.54 -2.00
CA MET A 140 1.28 10.42 -1.28
C MET A 140 1.01 11.65 -0.40
N THR A 141 2.06 12.21 0.21
CA THR A 141 1.97 13.45 0.98
C THR A 141 1.60 14.66 0.11
N SER A 142 2.17 14.78 -1.09
CA SER A 142 1.80 15.88 -2.00
C SER A 142 0.35 15.76 -2.46
N LEU A 143 -0.14 14.54 -2.72
CA LEU A 143 -1.54 14.29 -3.06
C LEU A 143 -2.47 14.63 -1.88
N LEU A 144 -2.13 14.24 -0.65
CA LEU A 144 -2.90 14.63 0.54
C LEU A 144 -2.99 16.14 0.70
N LYS A 145 -1.89 16.86 0.46
CA LYS A 145 -1.86 18.33 0.51
C LYS A 145 -2.70 18.98 -0.59
N GLU A 146 -2.70 18.42 -1.80
CA GLU A 146 -3.47 18.94 -2.93
C GLU A 146 -4.98 18.70 -2.73
N PHE A 147 -5.36 17.47 -2.36
CA PHE A 147 -6.75 17.05 -2.38
C PHE A 147 -7.46 17.17 -1.02
N GLY A 148 -6.72 17.32 0.08
CA GLY A 148 -7.26 17.57 1.43
C GLY A 148 -8.07 16.42 2.06
N SER A 149 -8.26 15.31 1.34
CA SER A 149 -9.02 14.14 1.81
C SER A 149 -8.35 12.86 1.31
N LEU A 150 -8.30 11.86 2.19
CA LEU A 150 -7.57 10.62 1.94
C LEU A 150 -8.14 9.84 0.73
N PRO A 151 -9.46 9.63 0.59
CA PRO A 151 -10.01 8.94 -0.59
C PRO A 151 -9.70 9.65 -1.92
N HIS A 152 -9.76 10.99 -1.98
CA HIS A 152 -9.38 11.73 -3.18
C HIS A 152 -7.91 11.52 -3.53
N ALA A 153 -7.02 11.62 -2.53
CA ALA A 153 -5.59 11.45 -2.73
C ALA A 153 -5.22 10.00 -3.13
N VAL A 154 -5.87 8.99 -2.56
CA VAL A 154 -5.69 7.58 -2.93
C VAL A 154 -6.18 7.31 -4.34
N ALA A 155 -7.34 7.86 -4.73
CA ALA A 155 -7.82 7.76 -6.10
C ALA A 155 -6.85 8.44 -7.08
N ALA A 156 -6.25 9.57 -6.70
CA ALA A 156 -5.27 10.29 -7.52
C ALA A 156 -3.95 9.53 -7.64
N TYR A 157 -3.54 8.80 -6.59
CA TYR A 157 -2.37 7.94 -6.63
C TYR A 157 -2.49 6.87 -7.72
N ASN A 158 -3.69 6.28 -7.88
CA ASN A 158 -3.95 5.22 -8.86
C ASN A 158 -4.33 5.73 -10.25
N ALA A 159 -5.25 6.70 -10.36
CA ALA A 159 -5.79 7.18 -11.64
C ALA A 159 -5.06 8.40 -12.20
N GLY A 160 -4.23 9.06 -11.39
CA GLY A 160 -3.57 10.32 -11.71
C GLY A 160 -4.34 11.57 -11.27
N GLU A 161 -3.58 12.60 -10.87
CA GLU A 161 -4.08 13.87 -10.33
C GLU A 161 -5.07 14.57 -11.28
N ASP A 162 -4.72 14.68 -12.57
CA ASP A 162 -5.55 15.37 -13.57
C ASP A 162 -6.92 14.72 -13.75
N ILE A 163 -6.99 13.40 -13.60
CA ILE A 163 -8.22 12.63 -13.72
C ILE A 163 -9.13 12.92 -12.52
N VAL A 164 -8.59 12.84 -11.30
CA VAL A 164 -9.37 13.16 -10.09
C VAL A 164 -9.80 14.62 -10.06
N ARG A 165 -8.92 15.56 -10.46
CA ARG A 165 -9.31 16.97 -10.62
C ARG A 165 -10.46 17.17 -11.61
N LYS A 166 -10.57 16.36 -12.67
CA LYS A 166 -11.71 16.40 -13.59
C LYS A 166 -13.00 15.90 -12.92
N TRP A 167 -12.94 14.79 -12.18
CA TRP A 167 -14.10 14.26 -11.44
C TRP A 167 -14.63 15.27 -10.42
N LEU A 168 -13.74 15.85 -9.60
CA LEU A 168 -14.10 16.84 -8.60
C LEU A 168 -14.73 18.11 -9.20
N ARG A 169 -14.24 18.57 -10.36
CA ARG A 169 -14.85 19.71 -11.07
C ARG A 169 -16.21 19.39 -11.69
N ALA A 170 -16.43 18.13 -12.08
CA ALA A 170 -17.71 17.71 -12.66
C ALA A 170 -18.81 17.58 -11.60
N ALA A 171 -18.44 17.33 -10.33
CA ALA A 171 -19.36 17.31 -9.20
C ALA A 171 -19.84 18.72 -8.84
N GLN A 172 -20.92 19.19 -9.49
CA GLN A 172 -21.43 20.58 -9.39
C GLN A 172 -21.68 21.07 -7.95
N SER A 173 -22.09 20.18 -7.04
CA SER A 173 -22.35 20.49 -5.64
C SER A 173 -21.25 20.01 -4.69
N GLY A 174 -20.14 19.47 -5.24
CA GLY A 174 -19.18 18.67 -4.49
C GLY A 174 -19.76 17.35 -3.99
N TYR A 175 -18.90 16.54 -3.36
CA TYR A 175 -19.30 15.32 -2.65
C TYR A 175 -19.58 15.65 -1.19
N LYS A 176 -20.68 15.13 -0.63
CA LYS A 176 -21.11 15.38 0.75
C LYS A 176 -20.39 14.50 1.75
N SER A 177 -19.85 13.37 1.29
CA SER A 177 -19.05 12.47 2.09
C SER A 177 -17.97 11.80 1.24
N PRO A 178 -16.93 11.24 1.89
CA PRO A 178 -15.92 10.47 1.18
C PRO A 178 -16.49 9.18 0.56
N ASP A 179 -17.52 8.59 1.18
CA ASP A 179 -18.23 7.41 0.62
C ASP A 179 -18.95 7.75 -0.69
N GLU A 180 -19.58 8.93 -0.77
CA GLU A 180 -20.24 9.39 -2.00
C GLU A 180 -19.23 9.55 -3.13
N PHE A 181 -18.07 10.16 -2.85
CA PHE A 181 -16.98 10.25 -3.83
C PHE A 181 -16.54 8.86 -4.29
N ILE A 182 -16.25 7.95 -3.36
CA ILE A 182 -15.75 6.61 -3.70
C ILE A 182 -16.74 5.86 -4.59
N GLU A 183 -18.03 5.90 -4.29
CA GLU A 183 -19.05 5.22 -5.10
C GLU A 183 -19.25 5.86 -6.48
N ASP A 184 -18.93 7.14 -6.64
CA ASP A 184 -19.05 7.86 -7.92
C ASP A 184 -17.79 7.77 -8.79
N ILE A 185 -16.66 7.23 -8.30
CA ILE A 185 -15.44 7.01 -9.10
C ILE A 185 -15.79 6.22 -10.38
N PRO A 186 -15.61 6.80 -11.59
CA PRO A 186 -16.04 6.15 -12.83
C PRO A 186 -15.18 4.95 -13.22
N TYR A 187 -13.91 4.94 -12.82
CA TYR A 187 -12.98 3.87 -13.12
C TYR A 187 -13.12 2.76 -12.08
N GLU A 188 -13.68 1.63 -12.49
CA GLU A 188 -13.97 0.50 -11.58
C GLU A 188 -12.71 -0.03 -10.88
N GLU A 189 -11.56 -0.03 -11.57
CA GLU A 189 -10.27 -0.37 -10.97
C GLU A 189 -9.90 0.59 -9.84
N THR A 190 -9.99 1.90 -10.09
CA THR A 190 -9.67 2.96 -9.12
C THR A 190 -10.65 2.98 -7.96
N LYS A 191 -11.94 2.74 -8.21
CA LYS A 191 -12.96 2.59 -7.17
C LYS A 191 -12.60 1.48 -6.20
N ASN A 192 -12.36 0.29 -6.76
CA ASN A 192 -12.00 -0.89 -5.95
C ASN A 192 -10.66 -0.72 -5.26
N TYR A 193 -9.66 -0.12 -5.93
CA TYR A 193 -8.38 0.22 -5.33
C TYR A 193 -8.56 1.14 -4.12
N THR A 194 -9.33 2.22 -4.27
CA THR A 194 -9.59 3.18 -3.20
C THR A 194 -10.27 2.51 -2.01
N LYS A 195 -11.33 1.71 -2.26
CA LYS A 195 -12.00 0.92 -1.21
C LYS A 195 -11.02 0.02 -0.47
N ARG A 196 -10.13 -0.69 -1.18
CA ARG A 196 -9.15 -1.59 -0.56
C ARG A 196 -8.12 -0.85 0.29
N VAL A 197 -7.54 0.25 -0.20
CA VAL A 197 -6.56 1.04 0.56
C VAL A 197 -7.17 1.61 1.83
N ILE A 198 -8.37 2.20 1.73
CA ILE A 198 -9.10 2.73 2.90
C ILE A 198 -9.43 1.62 3.90
N THR A 199 -9.90 0.46 3.42
CA THR A 199 -10.15 -0.71 4.29
C THR A 199 -8.88 -1.15 5.01
N THR A 200 -7.77 -1.28 4.27
CA THR A 200 -6.48 -1.67 4.82
C THR A 200 -5.98 -0.68 5.87
N TYR A 201 -6.17 0.63 5.65
CA TYR A 201 -5.81 1.67 6.59
C TYR A 201 -6.57 1.52 7.92
N PHE A 202 -7.88 1.29 7.87
CA PHE A 202 -8.67 1.06 9.07
C PHE A 202 -8.32 -0.24 9.80
N GLU A 203 -7.93 -1.28 9.08
CA GLU A 203 -7.46 -2.52 9.69
C GLU A 203 -6.14 -2.32 10.45
N TYR A 204 -5.20 -1.52 9.91
CA TYR A 204 -4.00 -1.12 10.65
C TYR A 204 -4.33 -0.33 11.91
N TYR A 205 -5.25 0.65 11.83
CA TYR A 205 -5.68 1.44 12.99
C TYR A 205 -6.30 0.57 14.09
N LYS A 206 -7.25 -0.30 13.70
CA LYS A 206 -7.95 -1.20 14.61
C LYS A 206 -7.01 -2.18 15.29
N TYR A 207 -6.06 -2.74 14.52
CA TYR A 207 -5.12 -3.73 15.03
C TYR A 207 -4.08 -3.11 15.99
N THR A 208 -3.59 -1.90 15.70
CA THR A 208 -2.55 -1.24 16.50
C THR A 208 -3.10 -0.47 17.71
N GLY A 209 -4.42 -0.42 17.89
CA GLY A 209 -5.08 0.19 19.05
C GLY A 209 -5.21 1.72 18.96
N GLY A 210 -5.20 2.28 17.74
CA GLY A 210 -5.38 3.72 17.50
C GLY A 210 -6.72 4.22 18.04
N LYS A 211 -6.69 5.05 19.08
CA LYS A 211 -7.87 5.58 19.79
C LYS A 211 -8.50 6.78 19.07
N SER A 212 -8.86 6.66 17.80
CA SER A 212 -9.81 7.54 17.08
C SER A 212 -9.70 7.27 15.58
N VAL A 213 -10.83 7.36 14.85
CA VAL A 213 -10.82 7.51 13.39
C VAL A 213 -10.12 8.84 13.08
N PRO A 214 -9.04 8.85 12.29
CA PRO A 214 -8.34 10.08 11.92
C PRO A 214 -9.26 11.01 11.13
N GLU A 215 -9.22 12.33 11.41
CA GLU A 215 -10.03 13.38 10.75
C GLU A 215 -9.72 13.56 9.24
N ILE A 216 -8.94 12.66 8.64
CA ILE A 216 -8.44 12.72 7.25
C ILE A 216 -9.40 12.06 6.24
N LEU A 217 -10.56 11.58 6.69
CA LEU A 217 -11.68 11.17 5.81
C LEU A 217 -12.46 12.42 5.37
#